data_AF-A0A2W6AWW0-F1
#
_entry.id   AF-A0A2W6AWW0-F1
#
_cell.length_a   1.000
_cell.length_b   1.000
_cell.length_c   1.000
_cell.angle_alpha   90.00
_cell.angle_beta   90.00
_cell.angle_gamma   90.00
#
_symmetry.space_group_name_H-M   'P 1'
#
loop_
_entity.id
_entity.type
_entity.pdbx_description
1 polymer ?
#
loop_
_entity_poly.entity_id
_entity_poly.type
_entity_poly.pdbx_seq_one_letter_code
_entity_poly.pdbx_strand_id
1 'polypeptide(L)'
;MGEGRQTPPPKGEAGWGSTGRHAPTPSSSRWEGRQTSPPLGRGVRVIIPPLSPPGERVRVRGTKLALEDWIAIVGIALCTTLLAYAVASEAALSGISRVRLRVLAEIEPQRVERLNQIIETRQSHISGAELTSAVSLLVASALIGRTAARLSGGLDTWAVVVGASAAVVLLGVTLPRTAASYDPERMALNMIVPLGIMHAIGDIVLIPFLALSRLILRLLGRHPVSRPSGLEEEVLALFSSEDEVEPPEEQEMIESLVEFHATLVREVMVPRTDIVAVASDATMDEVLDEVLDAGYSRLPVYEETIDDVKGILHAKDLLRVLRQGSDHSGFNVMSLLRPALFVPESKKVDDLLREMQQGRTQIAIIFDEYGGTAGLVTIEDLLEEIVGEIHDEYDEEETAIVKLGKGDYTIDARLPLDDVNEELGVNWAAEDYDSLGGLVFDRLGRIPVVGDSLTVDGVRIVVESAEGRRLRKLHLTVVDPIAEQAARDEAARQSANSSGDRNPPADDGTAALLGSVPGGMPGGSAAPPTNHEEPRQ
;
A
#
# COMPACT_ATOMS: atom_id res chain seq x y z
N MET A 1 -0.89 61.13 -5.92
CA MET A 1 -0.74 62.61 -5.97
C MET A 1 0.55 62.99 -5.26
N GLY A 2 1.43 63.75 -5.94
CA GLY A 2 2.65 64.41 -5.42
C GLY A 2 3.86 63.49 -5.26
N GLU A 3 4.81 63.33 -6.18
CA GLU A 3 5.78 64.30 -6.76
C GLU A 3 6.60 65.11 -5.74
N GLY A 4 7.93 65.12 -5.92
CA GLY A 4 8.79 66.14 -5.31
C GLY A 4 10.28 65.81 -5.19
N ARG A 5 11.03 65.79 -6.31
CA ARG A 5 12.49 65.99 -6.32
C ARG A 5 12.83 67.41 -5.83
N GLN A 6 13.99 67.62 -5.19
CA GLN A 6 15.04 68.59 -5.59
C GLN A 6 16.12 68.80 -4.49
N THR A 7 17.39 68.70 -4.93
CA THR A 7 18.63 69.29 -4.36
C THR A 7 18.80 70.75 -4.87
N PRO A 8 19.89 71.55 -4.63
CA PRO A 8 20.99 71.64 -3.62
C PRO A 8 21.17 73.12 -3.11
N PRO A 9 22.40 73.72 -2.93
CA PRO A 9 23.46 73.66 -1.87
C PRO A 9 23.70 75.08 -1.21
N PRO A 10 24.92 75.58 -0.88
CA PRO A 10 26.05 75.14 -0.01
C PRO A 10 26.30 76.11 1.19
N LYS A 11 27.33 75.87 2.04
CA LYS A 11 28.17 76.92 2.66
C LYS A 11 29.39 76.33 3.39
N GLY A 12 30.56 76.92 3.13
CA GLY A 12 31.86 76.51 3.70
C GLY A 12 32.39 77.45 4.78
N GLU A 13 33.66 77.21 5.09
CA GLU A 13 34.66 77.96 5.87
C GLU A 13 34.85 77.65 7.37
N ALA A 14 35.88 76.81 7.61
CA ALA A 14 37.14 77.10 8.31
C ALA A 14 37.14 77.81 9.68
N GLY A 15 37.77 77.14 10.67
CA GLY A 15 38.27 77.70 11.92
C GLY A 15 39.61 77.08 12.34
N TRP A 16 40.70 77.82 12.15
CA TRP A 16 41.89 78.06 13.00
C TRP A 16 42.10 77.12 14.22
N GLY A 17 43.28 76.58 14.59
CA GLY A 17 44.67 77.00 14.41
C GLY A 17 45.33 77.30 15.78
N SER A 18 46.44 76.60 16.12
CA SER A 18 47.56 76.92 17.06
C SER A 18 47.99 75.65 17.85
N THR A 19 49.24 75.25 18.11
CA THR A 19 50.63 75.81 18.10
C THR A 19 51.60 74.58 18.10
N GLY A 20 52.66 74.46 17.26
CA GLY A 20 54.07 74.87 17.48
C GLY A 20 54.80 74.05 18.57
N ARG A 21 56.02 73.49 18.46
CA ARG A 21 57.16 73.61 17.54
C ARG A 21 58.24 72.52 17.87
N HIS A 22 58.99 72.12 16.83
CA HIS A 22 60.39 71.63 16.72
C HIS A 22 60.89 70.25 17.25
N ALA A 23 61.51 69.53 16.30
CA ALA A 23 62.33 68.31 16.40
C ALA A 23 63.77 68.60 16.89
N PRO A 24 64.64 67.59 17.17
CA PRO A 24 65.32 66.84 16.10
C PRO A 24 65.64 65.34 16.40
N THR A 25 65.97 64.58 15.34
CA THR A 25 66.76 63.31 15.34
C THR A 25 68.22 63.60 15.76
N PRO A 26 69.10 62.66 16.21
CA PRO A 26 69.39 61.38 15.52
C PRO A 26 69.95 60.19 16.36
N SER A 27 70.22 59.09 15.64
CA SER A 27 71.36 58.17 15.82
C SER A 27 71.23 56.88 16.64
N SER A 28 72.03 55.93 16.15
CA SER A 28 72.20 54.50 16.39
C SER A 28 73.02 54.12 17.63
N SER A 29 72.68 53.01 18.29
CA SER A 29 73.58 52.02 18.94
C SER A 29 72.74 51.02 19.75
N ARG A 30 72.78 49.69 19.50
CA ARG A 30 73.79 48.67 19.89
C ARG A 30 73.67 48.20 21.36
N TRP A 31 73.88 46.89 21.55
CA TRP A 31 74.13 46.10 22.78
C TRP A 31 72.90 45.38 23.38
N GLU A 32 72.82 44.05 23.20
CA GLU A 32 73.23 42.96 24.14
C GLU A 32 72.27 42.83 25.34
N GLY A 33 71.72 41.68 25.73
CA GLY A 33 72.21 40.31 25.67
C GLY A 33 72.15 39.72 27.09
N ARG A 34 71.29 38.71 27.33
CA ARG A 34 71.35 37.68 28.40
C ARG A 34 70.05 36.86 28.38
N GLN A 35 70.02 35.65 27.83
CA GLN A 35 70.36 34.34 28.45
C GLN A 35 69.76 34.10 29.83
N THR A 36 68.82 33.15 29.92
CA THR A 36 68.96 31.89 30.71
C THR A 36 67.83 30.91 30.35
N SER A 37 68.18 29.72 29.84
CA SER A 37 67.29 28.55 29.66
C SER A 37 67.18 27.74 30.97
N PRO A 38 66.18 26.85 31.11
CA PRO A 38 66.49 25.41 31.21
C PRO A 38 65.43 24.53 30.47
N PRO A 39 65.44 23.17 30.52
CA PRO A 39 66.08 22.36 29.48
C PRO A 39 65.14 21.40 28.70
N LEU A 40 65.56 21.13 27.46
CA LEU A 40 65.44 19.91 26.62
C LEU A 40 64.30 18.88 26.87
N GLY A 41 63.48 18.69 25.83
CA GLY A 41 62.65 17.50 25.62
C GLY A 41 62.27 17.27 24.14
N ARG A 42 63.08 16.47 23.44
CA ARG A 42 62.82 15.71 22.20
C ARG A 42 62.19 16.40 20.96
N GLY A 43 63.11 16.72 20.05
CA GLY A 43 63.02 16.86 18.60
C GLY A 43 61.77 16.39 17.83
N VAL A 44 61.17 17.34 17.13
CA VAL A 44 60.66 17.19 15.76
C VAL A 44 61.19 18.38 14.97
N ARG A 45 62.12 18.14 14.04
CA ARG A 45 62.65 19.15 13.13
C ARG A 45 61.73 19.15 11.90
N VAL A 46 60.76 20.05 11.84
CA VAL A 46 59.94 20.26 10.64
C VAL A 46 60.85 20.92 9.59
N ILE A 47 61.27 20.14 8.60
CA ILE A 47 61.94 20.64 7.41
C ILE A 47 60.84 21.16 6.49
N ILE A 48 60.60 22.47 6.49
CA ILE A 48 59.80 23.13 5.46
C ILE A 48 60.72 23.31 4.25
N PRO A 49 60.48 22.65 3.09
CA PRO A 49 61.24 22.95 1.89
C PRO A 49 60.93 24.40 1.45
N PRO A 50 61.93 25.18 0.99
CA PRO A 50 61.67 26.54 0.54
C PRO A 50 60.72 26.51 -0.67
N LEU A 51 59.63 27.28 -0.58
CA LEU A 51 58.80 27.64 -1.73
C LEU A 51 59.71 28.20 -2.83
N SER A 52 59.52 27.68 -4.04
CA SER A 52 60.21 28.05 -5.28
C SER A 52 60.35 29.57 -5.44
N PRO A 53 61.44 30.06 -6.07
CA PRO A 53 61.72 31.48 -6.16
C PRO A 53 60.65 32.23 -6.99
N PRO A 54 60.31 33.48 -6.63
CA PRO A 54 59.32 34.26 -7.34
C PRO A 54 59.94 34.80 -8.64
N GLY A 55 59.51 34.30 -9.79
CA GLY A 55 59.99 34.87 -11.05
C GLY A 55 59.79 34.04 -12.31
N GLU A 56 59.33 32.80 -12.23
CA GLU A 56 59.01 32.04 -13.44
C GLU A 56 57.62 32.46 -13.92
N ARG A 57 57.59 33.47 -14.81
CA ARG A 57 56.39 33.84 -15.55
C ARG A 57 55.87 32.57 -16.20
N VAL A 58 54.72 32.08 -15.76
CA VAL A 58 53.95 31.04 -16.45
C VAL A 58 53.73 31.57 -17.86
N ARG A 59 54.59 31.13 -18.78
CA ARG A 59 54.48 31.46 -20.18
C ARG A 59 53.29 30.62 -20.64
N VAL A 60 52.09 31.22 -20.60
CA VAL A 60 50.91 30.68 -21.27
C VAL A 60 51.29 30.60 -22.74
N ARG A 61 51.81 29.44 -23.12
CA ARG A 61 52.19 29.15 -24.48
C ARG A 61 50.89 29.24 -25.24
N GLY A 62 50.72 30.27 -26.06
CA GLY A 62 49.62 30.36 -27.01
C GLY A 62 49.80 29.25 -28.04
N THR A 63 49.55 28.01 -27.63
CA THR A 63 49.42 26.87 -28.51
C THR A 63 48.12 27.11 -29.26
N LYS A 64 48.25 27.57 -30.51
CA LYS A 64 47.13 27.53 -31.45
C LYS A 64 46.58 26.10 -31.39
N LEU A 65 45.31 25.97 -31.02
CA LEU A 65 44.61 24.67 -31.01
C LEU A 65 44.85 23.98 -32.35
N ALA A 66 45.36 22.75 -32.31
CA ALA A 66 45.51 21.97 -33.53
C ALA A 66 44.11 21.58 -34.05
N LEU A 67 44.02 21.24 -35.34
CA LEU A 67 42.78 20.70 -35.92
C LEU A 67 42.27 19.49 -35.11
N GLU A 68 43.19 18.66 -34.60
CA GLU A 68 42.87 17.50 -33.75
C GLU A 68 42.20 17.88 -32.43
N ASP A 69 42.54 19.03 -31.84
CA ASP A 69 41.95 19.49 -30.57
C ASP A 69 40.53 20.02 -30.80
N TRP A 70 40.30 20.69 -31.94
CA TRP A 70 38.96 21.08 -32.37
C TRP A 70 38.06 19.88 -32.63
N ILE A 71 38.57 18.84 -33.29
CA ILE A 71 37.82 17.59 -33.50
C ILE A 71 37.43 16.96 -32.16
N ALA A 72 38.34 16.93 -31.18
CA ALA A 72 38.04 16.37 -29.87
C ALA A 72 37.03 17.21 -29.07
N ILE A 73 37.11 18.54 -29.13
CA ILE A 73 36.11 19.43 -28.49
C ILE A 73 34.73 19.26 -29.11
N VAL A 74 34.65 19.20 -30.44
CA VAL A 74 33.39 18.91 -31.15
C VAL A 74 32.86 17.52 -30.78
N GLY A 75 33.74 16.53 -30.66
CA GLY A 75 33.38 15.19 -30.18
C GLY A 75 32.81 15.18 -28.76
N ILE A 76 33.44 15.92 -27.83
CA ILE A 76 32.95 16.05 -26.44
C ILE A 76 31.58 16.73 -26.42
N ALA A 77 31.40 17.80 -27.19
CA ALA A 77 30.12 18.49 -27.29
C ALA A 77 29.02 17.56 -27.83
N LEU A 78 29.31 16.81 -28.90
CA LEU A 78 28.38 15.83 -29.48
C LEU A 78 28.03 14.73 -28.47
N CYS A 79 29.01 14.13 -27.81
CA CYS A 79 28.76 13.12 -26.78
C CYS A 79 27.95 13.67 -25.61
N THR A 80 28.18 14.92 -25.20
CA THR A 80 27.41 15.57 -24.12
C THR A 80 25.96 15.80 -24.54
N THR A 81 25.71 16.18 -25.80
CA THR A 81 24.33 16.32 -26.32
C THR A 81 23.61 14.98 -26.42
N LEU A 82 24.29 13.92 -26.86
CA LEU A 82 23.73 12.58 -26.91
C LEU A 82 23.43 12.05 -25.50
N LEU A 83 24.35 12.28 -24.56
CA LEU A 83 24.17 11.96 -23.14
C LEU A 83 22.95 12.69 -22.56
N ALA A 84 22.84 14.00 -22.79
CA ALA A 84 21.71 14.80 -22.33
C ALA A 84 20.37 14.28 -22.86
N TYR A 85 20.34 13.92 -24.14
CA TYR A 85 19.17 13.37 -24.77
C TYR A 85 18.77 12.02 -24.16
N ALA A 86 19.72 11.10 -24.04
CA ALA A 86 19.48 9.77 -23.49
C ALA A 86 18.95 9.85 -22.04
N VAL A 87 19.59 10.64 -21.18
CA VAL A 87 19.17 10.81 -19.77
C VAL A 87 17.81 11.49 -19.66
N ALA A 88 17.51 12.49 -20.49
CA ALA A 88 16.20 13.11 -20.48
C ALA A 88 15.12 12.14 -20.96
N SER A 89 15.40 11.30 -21.96
CA SER A 89 14.47 10.30 -22.46
C SER A 89 14.17 9.20 -21.43
N GLU A 90 15.19 8.72 -20.71
CA GLU A 90 15.04 7.81 -19.57
C GLU A 90 14.13 8.43 -18.51
N ALA A 91 14.47 9.64 -18.04
CA ALA A 91 13.73 10.32 -16.98
C ALA A 91 12.29 10.66 -17.38
N ALA A 92 12.07 11.06 -18.63
CA ALA A 92 10.73 11.31 -19.16
C ALA A 92 9.93 10.01 -19.21
N LEU A 93 10.48 8.94 -19.79
CA LEU A 93 9.82 7.64 -19.90
C LEU A 93 9.50 7.05 -18.53
N SER A 94 10.39 7.15 -17.54
CA SER A 94 10.14 6.65 -16.17
C SER A 94 9.09 7.46 -15.42
N GLY A 95 8.96 8.76 -15.71
CA GLY A 95 8.06 9.69 -15.01
C GLY A 95 6.64 9.80 -15.56
N ILE A 96 6.31 9.09 -16.64
CA ILE A 96 4.99 9.17 -17.29
C ILE A 96 3.87 8.67 -16.36
N SER A 97 2.84 9.50 -16.16
CA SER A 97 1.58 9.12 -15.51
C SER A 97 0.48 8.83 -16.54
N ARG A 98 -0.19 7.67 -16.42
CA ARG A 98 -1.31 7.27 -17.31
C ARG A 98 -2.46 8.27 -17.28
N VAL A 99 -2.74 8.87 -16.12
CA VAL A 99 -3.84 9.83 -15.93
C VAL A 99 -3.60 11.13 -16.71
N ARG A 100 -2.38 11.66 -16.69
CA ARG A 100 -2.03 12.89 -17.42
C ARG A 100 -1.94 12.70 -18.92
N LEU A 101 -1.49 11.52 -19.37
CA LEU A 101 -1.49 11.19 -20.79
C LEU A 101 -2.91 11.16 -21.38
N ARG A 102 -3.91 10.69 -20.63
CA ARG A 102 -5.31 10.68 -21.08
C ARG A 102 -5.84 12.11 -21.34
N VAL A 103 -5.49 13.05 -20.47
CA VAL A 103 -5.83 14.48 -20.66
C VAL A 103 -5.10 15.08 -21.87
N LEU A 104 -3.83 14.71 -22.09
CA LEU A 104 -3.07 15.14 -23.27
C LEU A 104 -3.57 14.51 -24.58
N ALA A 105 -4.16 13.32 -24.52
CA ALA A 105 -4.71 12.62 -25.68
C ALA A 105 -5.91 13.37 -26.30
N GLU A 106 -6.70 14.06 -25.47
CA GLU A 106 -7.79 14.92 -25.94
C GLU A 106 -7.27 16.12 -26.77
N ILE A 107 -6.04 16.56 -26.52
CA ILE A 107 -5.45 17.75 -27.16
C ILE A 107 -4.56 17.36 -28.36
N GLU A 108 -3.71 16.33 -28.22
CA GLU A 108 -2.74 15.88 -29.24
C GLU A 108 -2.84 14.36 -29.52
N PRO A 109 -3.97 13.85 -30.06
CA PRO A 109 -4.24 12.41 -30.14
C PRO A 109 -3.20 11.63 -30.95
N GLN A 110 -2.75 12.18 -32.09
CA GLN A 110 -1.79 11.50 -32.97
C GLN A 110 -0.39 11.33 -32.37
N ARG A 111 0.01 12.21 -31.44
CA ARG A 111 1.34 12.14 -30.79
C ARG A 111 1.29 11.26 -29.56
N VAL A 112 0.21 11.32 -28.79
CA VAL A 112 -0.01 10.40 -27.66
C VAL A 112 -0.11 8.96 -28.14
N GLU A 113 -0.77 8.71 -29.27
CA GLU A 113 -0.85 7.38 -29.87
C GLU A 113 0.53 6.78 -30.20
N ARG A 114 1.40 7.57 -30.85
CA ARG A 114 2.78 7.13 -31.13
C ARG A 114 3.61 6.95 -29.86
N LEU A 115 3.33 7.72 -28.81
CA LEU A 115 4.00 7.57 -27.54
C LEU A 115 3.53 6.30 -26.81
N ASN A 116 2.24 5.94 -26.90
CA ASN A 116 1.70 4.70 -26.34
C ASN A 116 2.36 3.46 -26.97
N GLN A 117 2.56 3.45 -28.29
CA GLN A 117 3.31 2.39 -28.98
C GLN A 117 4.76 2.24 -28.49
N ILE A 118 5.38 3.34 -28.04
CA ILE A 118 6.74 3.33 -27.45
C ILE A 118 6.70 2.88 -25.98
N ILE A 119 5.61 3.16 -25.27
CA ILE A 119 5.40 2.72 -23.88
C ILE A 119 5.18 1.20 -23.81
N GLU A 120 4.57 0.57 -24.81
CA GLU A 120 4.45 -0.90 -24.89
C GLU A 120 5.82 -1.60 -24.84
N THR A 121 6.86 -0.96 -25.37
CA THR A 121 8.26 -1.46 -25.32
C THR A 121 9.14 -0.63 -24.39
N ARG A 122 8.55 0.02 -23.36
CA ARG A 122 9.21 0.96 -22.42
C ARG A 122 10.52 0.41 -21.86
N GLN A 123 10.56 -0.86 -21.47
CA GLN A 123 11.74 -1.46 -20.86
C GLN A 123 12.94 -1.58 -21.84
N SER A 124 12.67 -1.85 -23.12
CA SER A 124 13.71 -1.87 -24.16
C SER A 124 14.23 -0.48 -24.47
N HIS A 125 13.31 0.50 -24.57
CA HIS A 125 13.67 1.91 -24.79
C HIS A 125 14.50 2.51 -23.64
N ILE A 126 14.13 2.22 -22.39
CA ILE A 126 14.91 2.64 -21.21
C ILE A 126 16.30 1.99 -21.24
N SER A 127 16.39 0.68 -21.47
CA SER A 127 17.67 -0.03 -21.54
C SER A 127 18.59 0.50 -22.64
N GLY A 128 18.02 0.85 -23.81
CA GLY A 128 18.77 1.45 -24.92
C GLY A 128 19.27 2.88 -24.60
N ALA A 129 18.46 3.67 -23.89
CA ALA A 129 18.86 4.99 -23.42
C ALA A 129 19.98 4.91 -22.36
N GLU A 130 19.89 3.98 -21.41
CA GLU A 130 20.94 3.72 -20.41
C GLU A 130 22.27 3.31 -21.05
N LEU A 131 22.22 2.43 -22.06
CA LEU A 131 23.42 2.01 -22.77
C LEU A 131 24.04 3.18 -23.56
N THR A 132 23.21 3.99 -24.20
CA THR A 132 23.69 5.17 -24.95
C THR A 132 24.29 6.22 -24.02
N SER A 133 23.69 6.44 -22.84
CA SER A 133 24.22 7.37 -21.84
C SER A 133 25.58 6.88 -21.31
N ALA A 134 25.71 5.59 -21.00
CA ALA A 134 26.96 4.98 -20.54
C ALA A 134 28.08 5.09 -21.59
N VAL A 135 27.81 4.75 -22.85
CA VAL A 135 28.80 4.85 -23.94
C VAL A 135 29.21 6.30 -24.18
N SER A 136 28.23 7.23 -24.21
CA SER A 136 28.49 8.65 -24.44
C SER A 136 29.37 9.25 -23.33
N LEU A 137 29.12 8.89 -22.08
CA LEU A 137 29.92 9.33 -20.94
C LEU A 137 31.35 8.78 -20.99
N LEU A 138 31.52 7.50 -21.37
CA LEU A 138 32.82 6.86 -21.49
C LEU A 138 33.67 7.53 -22.59
N VAL A 139 33.08 7.74 -23.77
CA VAL A 139 33.76 8.39 -24.90
C VAL A 139 34.10 9.85 -24.57
N ALA A 140 33.17 10.61 -23.97
CA ALA A 140 33.43 11.98 -23.54
C ALA A 140 34.59 12.03 -22.53
N SER A 141 34.62 11.13 -21.54
CA SER A 141 35.67 11.04 -20.54
C SER A 141 37.04 10.72 -21.16
N ALA A 142 37.09 9.81 -22.14
CA ALA A 142 38.32 9.47 -22.85
C ALA A 142 38.85 10.65 -23.69
N LEU A 143 37.96 11.39 -24.37
CA LEU A 143 38.31 12.58 -25.15
C LEU A 143 38.79 13.72 -24.24
N ILE A 144 38.16 13.93 -23.09
CA ILE A 144 38.60 14.90 -22.07
C ILE A 144 40.00 14.54 -21.58
N GLY A 145 40.25 13.28 -21.22
CA GLY A 145 41.58 12.84 -20.76
C GLY A 145 42.65 13.06 -21.82
N ARG A 146 42.38 12.71 -23.08
CA ARG A 146 43.30 12.91 -24.20
C ARG A 146 43.60 14.38 -24.49
N THR A 147 42.57 15.23 -24.49
CA THR A 147 42.74 16.68 -24.75
C THR A 147 43.48 17.35 -23.59
N ALA A 148 43.10 17.06 -22.35
CA ALA A 148 43.75 17.59 -21.16
C ALA A 148 45.25 17.22 -21.12
N ALA A 149 45.61 15.97 -21.45
CA ALA A 149 47.01 15.53 -21.48
C ALA A 149 47.87 16.26 -22.55
N ARG A 150 47.25 16.83 -23.59
CA ARG A 150 47.95 17.58 -24.65
C ARG A 150 48.04 19.07 -24.35
N LEU A 151 46.99 19.64 -23.74
CA LEU A 151 46.88 21.07 -23.44
C LEU A 151 47.70 21.47 -22.22
N SER A 152 47.83 20.58 -21.21
CA SER A 152 48.56 20.85 -19.98
C SER A 152 49.51 19.70 -19.64
N GLY A 153 50.76 20.05 -19.32
CA GLY A 153 51.83 19.09 -19.01
C GLY A 153 52.17 18.98 -17.52
N GLY A 154 51.19 19.08 -16.62
CA GLY A 154 51.43 19.15 -15.16
C GLY A 154 50.18 19.03 -14.28
N LEU A 155 50.23 19.54 -13.04
CA LEU A 155 49.11 19.53 -12.08
C LEU A 155 47.83 20.19 -12.62
N ASP A 156 47.97 21.15 -13.55
CA ASP A 156 46.86 21.83 -14.22
C ASP A 156 45.98 20.88 -15.06
N THR A 157 46.51 19.72 -15.45
CA THR A 157 45.75 18.68 -16.19
C THR A 157 44.61 18.12 -15.37
N TRP A 158 44.80 17.92 -14.07
CA TRP A 158 43.74 17.41 -13.19
C TRP A 158 42.62 18.44 -13.02
N ALA A 159 42.95 19.73 -12.97
CA ALA A 159 41.95 20.79 -12.92
C ALA A 159 41.09 20.84 -14.19
N VAL A 160 41.70 20.67 -15.37
CA VAL A 160 40.98 20.61 -16.64
C VAL A 160 40.09 19.36 -16.73
N VAL A 161 40.61 18.18 -16.34
CA VAL A 161 39.83 16.94 -16.35
C VAL A 161 38.64 17.04 -15.41
N VAL A 162 38.85 17.44 -14.15
CA VAL A 162 37.77 17.55 -13.16
C VAL A 162 36.74 18.60 -13.60
N GLY A 163 37.18 19.77 -14.06
CA GLY A 163 36.28 20.83 -14.51
C GLY A 163 35.44 20.42 -15.73
N ALA A 164 36.08 19.81 -16.74
CA ALA A 164 35.39 19.33 -17.93
C ALA A 164 34.43 18.16 -17.61
N SER A 165 34.84 17.20 -16.79
CA SER A 165 33.96 16.11 -16.34
C SER A 165 32.77 16.62 -15.54
N ALA A 166 32.98 17.58 -14.63
CA ALA A 166 31.89 18.22 -13.89
C ALA A 166 30.92 18.94 -14.84
N ALA A 167 31.42 19.62 -15.88
CA ALA A 167 30.57 20.24 -16.89
C ALA A 167 29.75 19.21 -17.69
N VAL A 168 30.36 18.08 -18.09
CA VAL A 168 29.65 17.00 -18.78
C VAL A 168 28.56 16.37 -17.91
N VAL A 169 28.84 16.12 -16.63
CA VAL A 169 27.82 15.58 -15.70
C VAL A 169 26.71 16.61 -15.46
N LEU A 170 27.06 17.88 -15.27
CA LEU A 170 26.09 18.94 -15.04
C LEU A 170 25.15 19.10 -16.26
N LEU A 171 25.74 19.29 -17.44
CA LEU A 171 25.02 19.54 -18.70
C LEU A 171 24.36 18.29 -19.29
N GLY A 172 25.01 17.14 -19.15
CA GLY A 172 24.60 15.88 -19.77
C GLY A 172 23.72 15.00 -18.89
N VAL A 173 23.77 15.13 -17.56
CA VAL A 173 23.02 14.25 -16.66
C VAL A 173 22.07 15.03 -15.78
N THR A 174 22.56 15.98 -14.99
CA THR A 174 21.72 16.61 -13.95
C THR A 174 20.68 17.55 -14.53
N LEU A 175 21.05 18.48 -15.41
CA LEU A 175 20.11 19.43 -16.00
C LEU A 175 19.01 18.75 -16.84
N PRO A 176 19.33 17.79 -17.73
CA PRO A 176 18.32 17.11 -18.53
C PRO A 176 17.37 16.26 -17.67
N ARG A 177 17.90 15.57 -16.64
CA ARG A 177 17.08 14.78 -15.71
C ARG A 177 16.11 15.67 -14.94
N THR A 178 16.59 16.78 -14.39
CA THR A 178 15.74 17.73 -13.67
C THR A 178 14.70 18.36 -14.59
N ALA A 179 15.07 18.72 -15.83
CA ALA A 179 14.12 19.25 -16.81
C ALA A 179 13.02 18.24 -17.17
N ALA A 180 13.38 16.96 -17.35
CA ALA A 180 12.43 15.90 -17.62
C ALA A 180 11.50 15.61 -16.43
N SER A 181 11.96 15.80 -15.19
CA SER A 181 11.13 15.58 -13.99
C SER A 181 10.04 16.66 -13.77
N TYR A 182 10.15 17.84 -14.37
CA TYR A 182 9.13 18.90 -14.23
C TYR A 182 7.86 18.63 -15.04
N ASP A 183 8.02 18.14 -16.27
CA ASP A 183 6.91 17.78 -17.17
C ASP A 183 7.33 16.57 -18.04
N PRO A 184 7.29 15.36 -17.45
CA PRO A 184 7.70 14.13 -18.13
C PRO A 184 6.91 13.89 -19.42
N GLU A 185 5.62 14.21 -19.43
CA GLU A 185 4.72 13.93 -20.54
C GLU A 185 5.04 14.80 -21.77
N ARG A 186 5.20 16.12 -21.60
CA ARG A 186 5.61 16.99 -22.73
C ARG A 186 7.01 16.68 -23.22
N MET A 187 7.92 16.32 -22.30
CA MET A 187 9.27 15.92 -22.69
C MET A 187 9.24 14.64 -23.53
N ALA A 188 8.48 13.63 -23.10
CA ALA A 188 8.31 12.38 -23.82
C ALA A 188 7.70 12.59 -25.23
N LEU A 189 6.67 13.43 -25.35
CA LEU A 189 6.05 13.77 -26.64
C LEU A 189 7.02 14.43 -27.62
N ASN A 190 7.91 15.30 -27.14
CA ASN A 190 8.94 15.91 -27.97
C ASN A 190 10.09 14.95 -28.33
N MET A 191 10.24 13.86 -27.56
CA MET A 191 11.30 12.86 -27.70
C MET A 191 10.87 11.59 -28.45
N ILE A 192 9.64 11.51 -28.98
CA ILE A 192 9.12 10.36 -29.73
C ILE A 192 10.06 9.96 -30.89
N VAL A 193 10.48 10.91 -31.71
CA VAL A 193 11.26 10.60 -32.94
C VAL A 193 12.66 10.10 -32.61
N PRO A 194 13.46 10.76 -31.75
CA PRO A 194 14.80 10.28 -31.49
C PRO A 194 14.84 9.10 -30.51
N LEU A 195 13.75 8.81 -29.76
CA LEU A 195 13.58 7.55 -29.03
C LEU A 195 13.63 6.31 -29.95
N GLY A 196 13.02 6.39 -31.14
CA GLY A 196 13.09 5.32 -32.14
C GLY A 196 14.50 5.07 -32.68
N ILE A 197 15.32 6.11 -32.81
CA ILE A 197 16.72 6.00 -33.24
C ILE A 197 17.58 5.36 -32.13
N MET A 198 17.36 5.76 -30.88
CA MET A 198 18.08 5.20 -29.72
C MET A 198 17.79 3.71 -29.55
N HIS A 199 16.56 3.28 -29.78
CA HIS A 199 16.17 1.87 -29.75
C HIS A 199 16.87 1.04 -30.81
N ALA A 200 16.94 1.53 -32.06
CA ALA A 200 17.65 0.83 -33.14
C ALA A 200 19.15 0.64 -32.83
N ILE A 201 19.78 1.60 -32.16
CA ILE A 201 21.18 1.49 -31.70
C ILE A 201 21.28 0.53 -30.51
N GLY A 202 20.34 0.63 -29.57
CA GLY A 202 20.25 -0.22 -28.39
C GLY A 202 20.16 -1.70 -28.76
N ASP A 203 19.26 -2.07 -29.68
CA ASP A 203 19.06 -3.45 -30.10
C ASP A 203 20.32 -4.06 -30.74
N ILE A 204 21.02 -3.30 -31.58
CA ILE A 204 22.27 -3.76 -32.22
C ILE A 204 23.33 -4.13 -31.18
N VAL A 205 23.38 -3.43 -30.04
CA VAL A 205 24.37 -3.65 -28.98
C VAL A 205 23.87 -4.64 -27.92
N LEU A 206 22.59 -4.60 -27.58
CA LEU A 206 21.99 -5.38 -26.51
C LEU A 206 21.79 -6.84 -26.90
N ILE A 207 21.37 -7.12 -28.14
CA ILE A 207 21.16 -8.48 -28.66
C ILE A 207 22.40 -9.37 -28.52
N PRO A 208 23.62 -8.98 -28.96
CA PRO A 208 24.81 -9.81 -28.81
C PRO A 208 25.22 -9.96 -27.34
N PHE A 209 24.99 -8.96 -26.49
CA PHE A 209 25.29 -9.05 -25.06
C PHE A 209 24.36 -10.04 -24.34
N LEU A 210 23.06 -10.00 -24.65
CA LEU A 210 22.08 -10.98 -24.16
C LEU A 210 22.31 -12.38 -24.74
N ALA A 211 22.84 -12.49 -25.96
CA ALA A 211 23.24 -13.78 -26.53
C ALA A 211 24.47 -14.34 -25.78
N LEU A 212 25.42 -13.48 -25.44
CA LEU A 212 26.62 -13.86 -24.68
C LEU A 212 26.27 -14.24 -23.23
N SER A 213 25.39 -13.51 -22.55
CA SER A 213 24.93 -13.86 -21.21
C SER A 213 24.22 -15.22 -21.20
N ARG A 214 23.34 -15.47 -22.17
CA ARG A 214 22.69 -16.78 -22.39
C ARG A 214 23.70 -17.90 -22.66
N LEU A 215 24.77 -17.62 -23.40
CA LEU A 215 25.85 -18.58 -23.66
C LEU A 215 26.62 -18.92 -22.39
N ILE A 216 26.96 -17.92 -21.56
CA ILE A 216 27.66 -18.10 -20.28
C ILE A 216 26.81 -18.90 -19.30
N LEU A 217 25.50 -18.59 -19.22
CA LEU A 217 24.56 -19.31 -18.36
C LEU A 217 24.39 -20.78 -18.78
N ARG A 218 24.34 -21.05 -20.09
CA ARG A 218 24.36 -22.43 -20.64
C ARG A 218 25.62 -23.18 -20.26
N LEU A 219 26.77 -22.53 -20.28
CA LEU A 219 28.06 -23.14 -19.89
C LEU A 219 28.13 -23.43 -18.38
N LEU A 220 27.38 -22.70 -17.55
CA LEU A 220 27.33 -22.89 -16.10
C LEU A 220 26.28 -23.91 -15.64
N GLY A 221 25.59 -24.59 -16.56
CA GLY A 221 24.56 -25.59 -16.24
C GLY A 221 23.32 -25.00 -15.55
N ARG A 222 23.16 -23.68 -15.58
CA ARG A 222 21.99 -22.99 -15.03
C ARG A 222 21.06 -22.66 -16.19
N HIS A 223 19.89 -23.30 -16.20
CA HIS A 223 18.78 -22.78 -16.96
C HIS A 223 18.38 -21.45 -16.33
N PRO A 224 18.21 -20.36 -17.10
CA PRO A 224 17.54 -19.19 -16.57
C PRO A 224 16.15 -19.65 -16.17
N VAL A 225 15.92 -19.79 -14.87
CA VAL A 225 14.59 -19.59 -14.33
C VAL A 225 14.38 -18.10 -14.56
N SER A 226 13.73 -17.77 -15.68
CA SER A 226 12.97 -16.54 -15.75
C SER A 226 11.99 -16.66 -14.59
N ARG A 227 12.37 -16.17 -13.41
CA ARG A 227 11.40 -15.57 -12.51
C ARG A 227 11.13 -14.23 -13.17
N PRO A 228 10.01 -14.11 -13.86
CA PRO A 228 9.70 -12.89 -14.55
C PRO A 228 8.98 -12.10 -13.46
N SER A 229 9.74 -11.31 -12.70
CA SER A 229 9.21 -10.27 -11.81
C SER A 229 8.59 -9.15 -12.65
N GLY A 230 7.67 -9.53 -13.55
CA GLY A 230 7.24 -8.79 -14.72
C GLY A 230 6.46 -9.63 -15.73
N LEU A 231 6.35 -10.97 -15.60
CA LEU A 231 5.36 -11.73 -16.41
C LEU A 231 3.96 -11.34 -15.98
N GLU A 232 3.79 -11.06 -14.69
CA GLU A 232 2.53 -10.61 -14.12
C GLU A 232 2.11 -9.32 -14.80
N GLU A 233 3.02 -8.32 -14.84
CA GLU A 233 2.79 -7.06 -15.55
C GLU A 233 2.71 -7.22 -17.08
N GLU A 234 3.46 -8.13 -17.70
CA GLU A 234 3.46 -8.37 -19.16
C GLU A 234 2.20 -9.14 -19.61
N VAL A 235 1.71 -10.08 -18.79
CA VAL A 235 0.45 -10.81 -19.00
C VAL A 235 -0.74 -9.88 -18.75
N LEU A 236 -0.77 -9.13 -17.64
CA LEU A 236 -1.76 -8.07 -17.45
C LEU A 236 -1.73 -7.08 -18.60
N ALA A 237 -0.55 -6.65 -19.07
CA ALA A 237 -0.42 -5.71 -20.17
C ALA A 237 -0.89 -6.30 -21.52
N LEU A 238 -0.69 -7.60 -21.75
CA LEU A 238 -1.19 -8.31 -22.94
C LEU A 238 -2.72 -8.32 -22.95
N PHE A 239 -3.37 -8.64 -21.82
CA PHE A 239 -4.84 -8.62 -21.70
C PHE A 239 -5.42 -7.20 -21.65
N SER A 240 -4.68 -6.23 -21.13
CA SER A 240 -5.06 -4.81 -21.18
C SER A 240 -4.96 -4.18 -22.58
N SER A 241 -4.39 -4.90 -23.57
CA SER A 241 -3.99 -4.35 -24.87
C SER A 241 -4.84 -4.77 -26.05
N GLU A 242 -5.98 -5.42 -25.84
CA GLU A 242 -6.86 -5.80 -26.95
C GLU A 242 -8.05 -4.84 -27.11
N ASP A 243 -8.31 -4.48 -28.36
CA ASP A 243 -9.36 -3.58 -28.89
C ASP A 243 -10.81 -4.10 -28.70
N GLU A 244 -11.03 -4.99 -27.74
CA GLU A 244 -12.36 -5.39 -27.27
C GLU A 244 -12.45 -5.04 -25.79
N VAL A 245 -13.44 -4.23 -25.42
CA VAL A 245 -13.72 -3.90 -24.02
C VAL A 245 -14.17 -5.20 -23.34
N GLU A 246 -13.21 -5.97 -22.83
CA GLU A 246 -13.50 -7.04 -21.88
C GLU A 246 -14.22 -6.41 -20.68
N PRO A 247 -15.29 -7.05 -20.16
CA PRO A 247 -15.95 -6.60 -18.95
C PRO A 247 -14.92 -6.43 -17.82
N PRO A 248 -15.05 -5.42 -16.95
CA PRO A 248 -14.12 -5.19 -15.84
C PRO A 248 -13.92 -6.43 -14.95
N GLU A 249 -14.94 -7.28 -14.84
CA GLU A 249 -14.92 -8.56 -14.13
C GLU A 249 -13.91 -9.58 -14.71
N GLU A 250 -13.76 -9.65 -16.03
CA GLU A 250 -12.81 -10.57 -16.67
C GLU A 250 -11.37 -10.13 -16.41
N GLN A 251 -11.13 -8.81 -16.40
CA GLN A 251 -9.83 -8.26 -16.08
C GLN A 251 -9.45 -8.54 -14.61
N GLU A 252 -10.37 -8.34 -13.67
CA GLU A 252 -10.14 -8.65 -12.25
C GLU A 252 -9.82 -10.14 -12.05
N MET A 253 -10.52 -11.04 -12.73
CA MET A 253 -10.24 -12.48 -12.67
C MET A 253 -8.83 -12.81 -13.18
N ILE A 254 -8.36 -12.14 -14.23
CA ILE A 254 -7.00 -12.34 -14.77
C ILE A 254 -5.94 -11.87 -13.78
N GLU A 255 -6.15 -10.72 -13.13
CA GLU A 255 -5.26 -10.21 -12.08
C GLU A 255 -5.20 -11.19 -10.89
N SER A 256 -6.37 -11.64 -10.43
CA SER A 256 -6.50 -12.67 -9.39
C SER A 256 -5.83 -13.99 -9.76
N LEU A 257 -5.92 -14.45 -11.01
CA LEU A 257 -5.23 -15.67 -11.48
C LEU A 257 -3.71 -15.56 -11.37
N VAL A 258 -3.17 -14.36 -11.60
CA VAL A 258 -1.75 -14.10 -11.51
C VAL A 258 -1.30 -14.12 -10.04
N GLU A 259 -2.02 -13.42 -9.16
CA GLU A 259 -1.75 -13.40 -7.72
C GLU A 259 -1.92 -14.79 -7.08
N PHE A 260 -2.92 -15.56 -7.53
CA PHE A 260 -3.20 -16.92 -7.11
C PHE A 260 -1.98 -17.85 -7.26
N HIS A 261 -1.13 -17.63 -8.28
CA HIS A 261 0.09 -18.42 -8.48
C HIS A 261 1.20 -18.12 -7.45
N ALA A 262 1.15 -16.95 -6.80
CA ALA A 262 2.10 -16.52 -5.78
C ALA A 262 1.59 -16.74 -4.34
N THR A 263 0.27 -16.80 -4.16
CA THR A 263 -0.42 -16.88 -2.87
C THR A 263 -0.09 -18.16 -2.10
N LEU A 264 0.09 -18.01 -0.78
CA LEU A 264 0.37 -19.12 0.14
C LEU A 264 -0.91 -19.61 0.81
N VAL A 265 -0.98 -20.89 1.13
CA VAL A 265 -2.16 -21.50 1.77
C VAL A 265 -2.52 -20.83 3.10
N ARG A 266 -1.52 -20.38 3.87
CA ARG A 266 -1.76 -19.64 5.12
C ARG A 266 -2.54 -18.32 4.95
N GLU A 267 -2.53 -17.74 3.75
CA GLU A 267 -3.17 -16.45 3.46
C GLU A 267 -4.67 -16.61 3.21
N VAL A 268 -5.10 -17.83 2.83
CA VAL A 268 -6.47 -18.15 2.40
C VAL A 268 -7.16 -19.17 3.30
N MET A 269 -6.43 -19.75 4.27
CA MET A 269 -6.99 -20.78 5.16
C MET A 269 -7.97 -20.18 6.17
N VAL A 270 -8.97 -20.98 6.54
CA VAL A 270 -9.77 -20.75 7.75
C VAL A 270 -8.87 -20.96 8.96
N PRO A 271 -8.65 -19.93 9.81
CA PRO A 271 -7.77 -20.05 10.97
C PRO A 271 -8.27 -21.09 11.97
N ARG A 272 -7.34 -21.71 12.72
CA ARG A 272 -7.64 -22.69 13.78
C ARG A 272 -8.81 -22.31 14.69
N THR A 273 -8.91 -21.04 15.08
CA THR A 273 -9.94 -20.55 16.02
C THR A 273 -11.36 -20.61 15.46
N ASP A 274 -11.46 -20.63 14.13
CA ASP A 274 -12.72 -20.51 13.40
C ASP A 274 -13.11 -21.87 12.77
N ILE A 275 -12.34 -22.92 13.04
CA ILE A 275 -12.65 -24.29 12.61
C ILE A 275 -13.82 -24.83 13.41
N VAL A 276 -14.89 -25.19 12.71
CA VAL A 276 -15.97 -26.03 13.24
C VAL A 276 -15.62 -27.50 13.04
N ALA A 277 -15.57 -28.28 14.12
CA ALA A 277 -15.16 -29.68 14.11
C ALA A 277 -15.89 -30.48 15.19
N VAL A 278 -15.89 -31.81 15.04
CA VAL A 278 -16.63 -32.73 15.91
C VAL A 278 -15.67 -33.64 16.68
N ALA A 279 -15.94 -33.92 17.96
CA ALA A 279 -15.14 -34.85 18.75
C ALA A 279 -15.36 -36.31 18.32
N SER A 280 -14.32 -37.14 18.41
CA SER A 280 -14.36 -38.56 18.00
C SER A 280 -15.31 -39.43 18.82
N ASP A 281 -15.68 -39.00 20.03
CA ASP A 281 -16.59 -39.67 20.96
C ASP A 281 -17.99 -39.02 20.98
N ALA A 282 -18.25 -38.05 20.11
CA ALA A 282 -19.54 -37.37 20.00
C ALA A 282 -20.68 -38.35 19.67
N THR A 283 -21.80 -38.14 20.35
CA THR A 283 -23.06 -38.86 20.11
C THR A 283 -23.69 -38.42 18.79
N MET A 284 -24.59 -39.23 18.25
CA MET A 284 -25.28 -38.90 16.99
C MET A 284 -26.00 -37.55 17.06
N ASP A 285 -26.64 -37.25 18.20
CA ASP A 285 -27.40 -36.01 18.38
C ASP A 285 -26.46 -34.80 18.39
N GLU A 286 -25.33 -34.86 19.09
CA GLU A 286 -24.31 -33.80 19.09
C GLU A 286 -23.74 -33.56 17.69
N VAL A 287 -23.47 -34.61 16.91
CA VAL A 287 -22.99 -34.48 15.53
C VAL A 287 -24.06 -33.84 14.62
N LEU A 288 -25.33 -34.20 14.81
CA LEU A 288 -26.43 -33.63 14.04
C LEU A 288 -26.65 -32.17 14.37
N ASP A 289 -26.63 -31.81 15.66
CA ASP A 289 -26.75 -30.44 16.12
C ASP A 289 -25.64 -29.58 15.50
N GLU A 290 -24.38 -30.02 15.56
CA GLU A 290 -23.25 -29.29 14.98
C GLU A 290 -23.39 -29.12 13.45
N VAL A 291 -23.81 -30.17 12.73
CA VAL A 291 -24.03 -30.11 11.28
C VAL A 291 -25.16 -29.15 10.92
N LEU A 292 -26.25 -29.14 11.70
CA LEU A 292 -27.43 -28.31 11.44
C LEU A 292 -27.19 -26.85 11.81
N ASP A 293 -26.51 -26.59 12.93
CA ASP A 293 -26.21 -25.26 13.41
C ASP A 293 -25.16 -24.57 12.53
N ALA A 294 -24.11 -25.28 12.15
CA ALA A 294 -23.04 -24.72 11.33
C ALA A 294 -23.36 -24.75 9.82
N GLY A 295 -24.22 -25.66 9.36
CA GLY A 295 -24.62 -25.77 7.96
C GLY A 295 -23.55 -26.33 7.01
N TYR A 296 -22.41 -26.82 7.54
CA TYR A 296 -21.30 -27.31 6.71
C TYR A 296 -21.52 -28.74 6.19
N SER A 297 -21.08 -28.96 4.94
CA SER A 297 -21.16 -30.28 4.30
C SER A 297 -20.09 -31.28 4.77
N ARG A 298 -18.98 -30.77 5.33
CA ARG A 298 -17.81 -31.54 5.77
C ARG A 298 -17.28 -30.95 7.07
N LEU A 299 -16.98 -31.82 8.02
CA LEU A 299 -16.46 -31.44 9.34
C LEU A 299 -15.23 -32.28 9.65
N PRO A 300 -14.11 -31.67 10.10
CA PRO A 300 -13.02 -32.40 10.70
C PRO A 300 -13.49 -33.13 11.96
N VAL A 301 -12.96 -34.33 12.19
CA VAL A 301 -13.19 -35.08 13.43
C VAL A 301 -11.87 -35.24 14.15
N TYR A 302 -11.82 -34.82 15.41
CA TYR A 302 -10.60 -34.79 16.20
C TYR A 302 -10.69 -35.67 17.45
N GLU A 303 -9.54 -36.08 17.98
CA GLU A 303 -9.41 -36.82 19.24
C GLU A 303 -8.67 -35.94 20.25
N GLU A 304 -9.18 -35.79 21.47
CA GLU A 304 -8.66 -34.93 22.55
C GLU A 304 -8.60 -33.42 22.22
N THR A 305 -7.94 -33.02 21.14
CA THR A 305 -7.72 -31.62 20.70
C THR A 305 -7.78 -31.49 19.19
N ILE A 306 -8.04 -30.28 18.68
CA ILE A 306 -8.08 -29.98 17.23
C ILE A 306 -6.76 -30.22 16.49
N ASP A 307 -5.65 -30.39 17.23
CA ASP A 307 -4.34 -30.73 16.65
C ASP A 307 -4.26 -32.20 16.19
N ASP A 308 -5.16 -33.07 16.69
CA ASP A 308 -5.19 -34.49 16.34
C ASP A 308 -6.44 -34.85 15.53
N VAL A 309 -6.47 -34.37 14.28
CA VAL A 309 -7.55 -34.65 13.33
C VAL A 309 -7.41 -36.08 12.79
N LYS A 310 -8.44 -36.91 13.00
CA LYS A 310 -8.49 -38.32 12.55
C LYS A 310 -9.02 -38.50 11.14
N GLY A 311 -9.83 -37.55 10.66
CA GLY A 311 -10.41 -37.60 9.34
C GLY A 311 -11.51 -36.58 9.15
N ILE A 312 -12.22 -36.71 8.03
CA ILE A 312 -13.31 -35.81 7.64
C ILE A 312 -14.62 -36.59 7.64
N LEU A 313 -15.61 -36.08 8.36
CA LEU A 313 -17.00 -36.52 8.29
C LEU A 313 -17.71 -35.76 7.18
N HIS A 314 -18.45 -36.47 6.33
CA HIS A 314 -19.39 -35.85 5.40
C HIS A 314 -20.80 -35.89 6.00
N ALA A 315 -21.47 -34.74 6.08
CA ALA A 315 -22.83 -34.63 6.62
C ALA A 315 -23.82 -35.61 5.94
N LYS A 316 -23.71 -35.78 4.62
CA LYS A 316 -24.55 -36.73 3.86
C LYS A 316 -24.39 -38.19 4.27
N ASP A 317 -23.25 -38.58 4.84
CA ASP A 317 -23.02 -39.96 5.25
C ASP A 317 -23.83 -40.30 6.53
N LEU A 318 -24.25 -39.29 7.30
CA LEU A 318 -25.20 -39.43 8.42
C LEU A 318 -26.59 -39.89 7.97
N LEU A 319 -27.02 -39.51 6.76
CA LEU A 319 -28.33 -39.92 6.19
C LEU A 319 -28.47 -41.45 6.11
N ARG A 320 -27.35 -42.17 5.93
CA ARG A 320 -27.36 -43.64 5.89
C ARG A 320 -27.65 -44.23 7.26
N VAL A 321 -27.18 -43.60 8.32
CA VAL A 321 -27.38 -44.05 9.70
C VAL A 321 -28.78 -43.68 10.17
N LEU A 322 -29.24 -42.47 9.88
CA LEU A 322 -30.61 -42.02 10.19
C LEU A 322 -31.69 -42.92 9.57
N ARG A 323 -31.43 -43.44 8.35
CA ARG A 323 -32.33 -44.39 7.70
C ARG A 323 -32.50 -45.71 8.46
N GLN A 324 -31.55 -46.11 9.32
CA GLN A 324 -31.58 -47.39 10.02
C GLN A 324 -32.53 -47.41 11.24
N GLY A 325 -33.18 -46.28 11.55
CA GLY A 325 -34.16 -46.16 12.64
C GLY A 325 -33.60 -45.39 13.85
N SER A 326 -34.40 -45.24 14.90
CA SER A 326 -34.14 -44.33 16.03
C SER A 326 -33.16 -44.84 17.09
N ASP A 327 -32.67 -46.07 16.98
CA ASP A 327 -31.68 -46.61 17.92
C ASP A 327 -30.27 -46.37 17.39
N HIS A 328 -29.64 -45.32 17.92
CA HIS A 328 -28.27 -44.91 17.58
C HIS A 328 -27.27 -45.22 18.69
N SER A 329 -27.60 -46.11 19.63
CA SER A 329 -26.74 -46.47 20.76
C SER A 329 -25.38 -47.08 20.36
N GLY A 330 -25.28 -47.61 19.14
CA GLY A 330 -24.04 -48.11 18.53
C GLY A 330 -23.37 -47.14 17.55
N PHE A 331 -23.81 -45.88 17.49
CA PHE A 331 -23.20 -44.89 16.60
C PHE A 331 -21.74 -44.63 16.98
N ASN A 332 -20.89 -44.61 15.97
CA ASN A 332 -19.50 -44.22 16.12
C ASN A 332 -19.09 -43.41 14.88
N VAL A 333 -18.81 -42.12 15.09
CA VAL A 333 -18.40 -41.19 14.02
C VAL A 333 -17.13 -41.68 13.29
N MET A 334 -16.21 -42.36 13.99
CA MET A 334 -14.97 -42.91 13.42
C MET A 334 -15.23 -43.89 12.28
N SER A 335 -16.39 -44.56 12.28
CA SER A 335 -16.77 -45.52 11.23
C SER A 335 -17.18 -44.86 9.90
N LEU A 336 -17.44 -43.55 9.92
CA LEU A 336 -17.88 -42.76 8.77
C LEU A 336 -16.77 -41.85 8.20
N LEU A 337 -15.60 -41.82 8.84
CA LEU A 337 -14.53 -40.93 8.46
C LEU A 337 -13.91 -41.28 7.13
N ARG A 338 -13.56 -40.24 6.39
CA ARG A 338 -12.69 -40.31 5.22
C ARG A 338 -11.31 -39.75 5.55
N PRO A 339 -10.25 -40.20 4.87
CA PRO A 339 -8.91 -39.66 5.09
C PRO A 339 -8.88 -38.15 4.87
N ALA A 340 -8.26 -37.42 5.79
CA ALA A 340 -7.95 -36.00 5.61
C ALA A 340 -6.67 -35.83 4.78
N LEU A 341 -6.65 -34.82 3.91
CA LEU A 341 -5.44 -34.36 3.23
C LEU A 341 -4.72 -33.37 4.14
N PHE A 342 -3.44 -33.60 4.43
CA PHE A 342 -2.63 -32.72 5.27
C PHE A 342 -1.57 -32.01 4.44
N VAL A 343 -1.48 -30.69 4.57
CA VAL A 343 -0.50 -29.87 3.84
C VAL A 343 0.10 -28.79 4.73
N PRO A 344 1.37 -28.38 4.50
CA PRO A 344 2.00 -27.33 5.30
C PRO A 344 1.44 -25.95 4.91
N GLU A 345 1.40 -25.03 5.87
CA GLU A 345 0.92 -23.65 5.66
C GLU A 345 1.72 -22.86 4.60
N SER A 346 2.98 -23.24 4.38
CA SER A 346 3.88 -22.62 3.40
C SER A 346 3.68 -23.11 1.96
N LYS A 347 2.72 -24.02 1.71
CA LYS A 347 2.43 -24.52 0.37
C LYS A 347 1.78 -23.42 -0.48
N LYS A 348 2.00 -23.46 -1.79
CA LYS A 348 1.30 -22.58 -2.73
C LYS A 348 -0.12 -23.05 -3.00
N VAL A 349 -1.03 -22.10 -3.18
CA VAL A 349 -2.44 -22.40 -3.41
C VAL A 349 -2.66 -23.16 -4.72
N ASP A 350 -1.97 -22.79 -5.80
CA ASP A 350 -2.11 -23.45 -7.11
C ASP A 350 -1.65 -24.92 -7.11
N ASP A 351 -0.58 -25.22 -6.37
CA ASP A 351 -0.10 -26.58 -6.14
C ASP A 351 -1.12 -27.39 -5.30
N LEU A 352 -1.71 -26.76 -4.28
CA LEU A 352 -2.74 -27.39 -3.45
C LEU A 352 -4.00 -27.71 -4.25
N LEU A 353 -4.49 -26.76 -5.05
CA LEU A 353 -5.68 -26.95 -5.90
C LEU A 353 -5.50 -28.16 -6.83
N ARG A 354 -4.33 -28.29 -7.48
CA ARG A 354 -4.02 -29.45 -8.34
C ARG A 354 -4.03 -30.77 -7.56
N GLU A 355 -3.46 -30.79 -6.36
CA GLU A 355 -3.45 -31.98 -5.51
C GLU A 355 -4.87 -32.37 -5.06
N MET A 356 -5.67 -31.40 -4.63
CA MET A 356 -7.08 -31.59 -4.25
C MET A 356 -7.91 -32.13 -5.42
N GLN A 357 -7.71 -31.60 -6.63
CA GLN A 357 -8.36 -32.09 -7.86
C GLN A 357 -7.95 -33.53 -8.20
N GLN A 358 -6.66 -33.86 -8.11
CA GLN A 358 -6.16 -35.22 -8.37
C GLN A 358 -6.63 -36.22 -7.33
N GLY A 359 -6.62 -35.82 -6.05
CA GLY A 359 -7.09 -36.62 -4.93
C GLY A 359 -8.62 -36.70 -4.82
N ARG A 360 -9.35 -35.85 -5.55
CA ARG A 360 -10.81 -35.65 -5.43
C ARG A 360 -11.22 -35.34 -3.99
N THR A 361 -10.40 -34.55 -3.31
CA THR A 361 -10.60 -34.11 -1.93
C THR A 361 -11.00 -32.64 -1.96
N GLN A 362 -12.04 -32.28 -1.20
CA GLN A 362 -12.57 -30.90 -1.19
C GLN A 362 -12.20 -30.11 0.06
N ILE A 363 -11.48 -30.70 1.01
CA ILE A 363 -11.03 -30.05 2.23
C ILE A 363 -9.65 -30.58 2.61
N ALA A 364 -8.74 -29.68 2.97
CA ALA A 364 -7.40 -30.01 3.45
C ALA A 364 -7.19 -29.39 4.84
N ILE A 365 -6.49 -30.11 5.70
CA ILE A 365 -6.07 -29.66 7.03
C ILE A 365 -4.66 -29.11 6.92
N ILE A 366 -4.47 -27.90 7.44
CA ILE A 366 -3.21 -27.18 7.36
C ILE A 366 -2.45 -27.37 8.67
N PHE A 367 -1.19 -27.77 8.58
CA PHE A 367 -0.32 -27.89 9.76
C PHE A 367 0.78 -26.83 9.79
N ASP A 368 1.14 -26.41 11.00
CA ASP A 368 2.23 -25.47 11.28
C ASP A 368 3.59 -26.20 11.37
N GLU A 369 4.68 -25.46 11.56
CA GLU A 369 6.02 -26.04 11.68
C GLU A 369 6.24 -26.89 12.93
N TYR A 370 5.35 -26.80 13.91
CA TYR A 370 5.37 -27.56 15.15
C TYR A 370 4.53 -28.84 15.06
N GLY A 371 3.82 -29.04 13.93
CA GLY A 371 2.95 -30.19 13.68
C GLY A 371 1.56 -30.06 14.30
N GLY A 372 1.18 -28.87 14.76
CA GLY A 372 -0.19 -28.55 15.18
C GLY A 372 -1.06 -28.16 13.99
N THR A 373 -2.38 -28.11 14.20
CA THR A 373 -3.33 -27.65 13.17
C THR A 373 -3.32 -26.12 13.13
N ALA A 374 -2.87 -25.54 12.02
CA ALA A 374 -2.89 -24.11 11.77
C ALA A 374 -4.26 -23.61 11.28
N GLY A 375 -4.95 -24.45 10.51
CA GLY A 375 -6.18 -24.08 9.82
C GLY A 375 -6.76 -25.22 8.98
N LEU A 376 -7.78 -24.91 8.19
CA LEU A 376 -8.26 -25.76 7.09
C LEU A 376 -8.53 -24.92 5.85
N VAL A 377 -8.62 -25.56 4.70
CA VAL A 377 -8.99 -24.88 3.45
C VAL A 377 -9.81 -25.81 2.56
N THR A 378 -10.79 -25.24 1.86
CA THR A 378 -11.67 -25.95 0.94
C THR A 378 -11.35 -25.61 -0.51
N ILE A 379 -11.84 -26.41 -1.48
CA ILE A 379 -11.66 -26.06 -2.91
C ILE A 379 -12.39 -24.75 -3.21
N GLU A 380 -13.54 -24.56 -2.58
CA GLU A 380 -14.39 -23.39 -2.70
C GLU A 380 -13.60 -22.13 -2.32
N ASP A 381 -12.92 -22.11 -1.16
CA ASP A 381 -12.06 -20.99 -0.73
C ASP A 381 -10.93 -20.71 -1.75
N LEU A 382 -10.32 -21.77 -2.33
CA LEU A 382 -9.27 -21.59 -3.33
C LEU A 382 -9.80 -21.02 -4.65
N LEU A 383 -11.04 -21.33 -5.02
CA LEU A 383 -11.64 -20.79 -6.24
C LEU A 383 -12.14 -19.37 -6.05
N GLU A 384 -12.57 -19.01 -4.84
CA GLU A 384 -12.96 -17.66 -4.47
C GLU A 384 -11.83 -16.65 -4.68
N GLU A 385 -10.58 -17.04 -4.41
CA GLU A 385 -9.40 -16.21 -4.70
C GLU A 385 -9.22 -15.87 -6.19
N ILE A 386 -9.77 -16.68 -7.10
CA ILE A 386 -9.71 -16.45 -8.55
C ILE A 386 -10.93 -15.69 -9.04
N VAL A 387 -12.11 -16.17 -8.64
CA VAL A 387 -13.38 -15.74 -9.20
C VAL A 387 -13.96 -14.53 -8.44
N GLY A 388 -13.46 -14.27 -7.23
CA GLY A 388 -14.10 -13.38 -6.27
C GLY A 388 -15.37 -14.00 -5.69
N GLU A 389 -16.08 -13.22 -4.88
CA GLU A 389 -17.44 -13.52 -4.45
C GLU A 389 -18.32 -13.59 -5.71
N ILE A 390 -18.82 -14.78 -6.05
CA ILE A 390 -19.66 -14.94 -7.24
C ILE A 390 -20.97 -14.20 -7.01
N HIS A 391 -21.07 -13.00 -7.57
CA HIS A 391 -22.32 -12.27 -7.71
C HIS A 391 -23.17 -12.93 -8.82
N ASP A 392 -24.40 -13.31 -8.50
CA ASP A 392 -25.32 -13.96 -9.44
C ASP A 392 -25.70 -12.97 -10.57
N GLU A 393 -26.12 -13.45 -11.75
CA GLU A 393 -26.65 -12.59 -12.84
C GLU A 393 -27.94 -11.84 -12.42
N TYR A 394 -28.48 -12.16 -11.25
CA TYR A 394 -29.60 -11.49 -10.59
C TYR A 394 -29.17 -10.56 -9.45
N ASP A 395 -27.89 -10.50 -9.13
CA ASP A 395 -27.33 -9.49 -8.23
C ASP A 395 -27.14 -8.22 -9.06
N GLU A 396 -28.21 -7.43 -9.18
CA GLU A 396 -28.07 -6.00 -9.47
C GLU A 396 -26.98 -5.49 -8.54
N GLU A 397 -25.93 -4.84 -9.09
CA GLU A 397 -24.90 -4.11 -8.34
C GLU A 397 -25.48 -3.71 -6.99
N GLU A 398 -24.98 -4.29 -5.88
CA GLU A 398 -25.38 -3.81 -4.56
C GLU A 398 -24.86 -2.39 -4.45
N THR A 399 -25.66 -1.47 -4.99
CA THR A 399 -25.45 -0.04 -4.89
C THR A 399 -25.33 0.19 -3.41
N ALA A 400 -24.17 0.68 -2.98
CA ALA A 400 -23.86 0.86 -1.57
C ALA A 400 -24.93 1.72 -0.86
N ILE A 401 -25.78 2.42 -1.64
CA ILE A 401 -26.99 3.10 -1.22
C ILE A 401 -28.16 2.73 -2.15
N VAL A 402 -29.12 1.95 -1.65
CA VAL A 402 -30.40 1.67 -2.30
C VAL A 402 -31.46 2.65 -1.77
N LYS A 403 -32.04 3.47 -2.65
CA LYS A 403 -33.13 4.40 -2.29
C LYS A 403 -34.48 3.70 -2.41
N LEU A 404 -35.14 3.42 -1.29
CA LEU A 404 -36.44 2.76 -1.23
C LEU A 404 -37.61 3.76 -1.38
N GLY A 405 -37.33 5.06 -1.24
CA GLY A 405 -38.25 6.18 -1.49
C GLY A 405 -38.69 6.91 -0.21
N LYS A 406 -39.18 8.15 -0.34
CA LYS A 406 -39.63 9.02 0.80
C LYS A 406 -38.62 9.15 1.97
N GLY A 407 -37.33 9.26 1.66
CA GLY A 407 -36.29 9.39 2.68
C GLY A 407 -35.93 8.07 3.36
N ASP A 408 -36.26 6.94 2.74
CA ASP A 408 -35.93 5.60 3.20
C ASP A 408 -34.83 4.99 2.32
N TYR A 409 -33.81 4.42 2.96
CA TYR A 409 -32.57 3.97 2.33
C TYR A 409 -32.13 2.63 2.93
N THR A 410 -31.53 1.77 2.12
CA THR A 410 -30.72 0.64 2.61
C THR A 410 -29.28 0.87 2.17
N ILE A 411 -28.35 0.87 3.11
CA ILE A 411 -26.95 1.27 2.90
C ILE A 411 -26.01 0.18 3.42
N ASP A 412 -24.91 -0.07 2.69
CA ASP A 412 -23.82 -0.94 3.17
C ASP A 412 -23.12 -0.28 4.37
N ALA A 413 -22.99 -1.01 5.47
CA ALA A 413 -22.36 -0.52 6.69
C ALA A 413 -20.85 -0.18 6.51
N ARG A 414 -20.20 -0.68 5.46
CA ARG A 414 -18.81 -0.35 5.11
C ARG A 414 -18.66 1.02 4.46
N LEU A 415 -19.74 1.62 3.99
CA LEU A 415 -19.68 2.89 3.28
C LEU A 415 -19.05 3.98 4.18
N PRO A 416 -18.07 4.76 3.69
CA PRO A 416 -17.48 5.86 4.43
C PRO A 416 -18.54 6.82 4.95
N LEU A 417 -18.36 7.30 6.17
CA LEU A 417 -19.34 8.19 6.81
C LEU A 417 -19.53 9.48 6.00
N ASP A 418 -18.47 9.98 5.36
CA ASP A 418 -18.51 11.18 4.53
C ASP A 418 -19.42 11.04 3.31
N ASP A 419 -19.40 9.87 2.66
CA ASP A 419 -20.25 9.57 1.49
C ASP A 419 -21.73 9.47 1.92
N VAL A 420 -21.99 8.88 3.09
CA VAL A 420 -23.33 8.82 3.68
C VAL A 420 -23.84 10.21 4.09
N ASN A 421 -22.95 11.04 4.65
CA ASN A 421 -23.24 12.43 5.00
C ASN A 421 -23.64 13.25 3.77
N GLU A 422 -22.89 13.11 2.67
CA GLU A 422 -23.18 13.81 1.41
C GLU A 422 -24.54 13.41 0.82
N GLU A 423 -24.86 12.11 0.82
CA GLU A 423 -26.12 11.61 0.26
C GLU A 423 -27.34 11.96 1.11
N LEU A 424 -27.26 11.84 2.43
CA LEU A 424 -28.37 12.15 3.33
C LEU A 424 -28.47 13.64 3.67
N GLY A 425 -27.47 14.44 3.31
CA GLY A 425 -27.38 15.86 3.68
C GLY A 425 -27.24 16.08 5.19
N VAL A 426 -26.64 15.12 5.90
CA VAL A 426 -26.38 15.17 7.34
C VAL A 426 -24.90 15.46 7.60
N ASN A 427 -24.56 15.77 8.85
CA ASN A 427 -23.18 16.11 9.23
C ASN A 427 -22.78 15.35 10.49
N TRP A 428 -22.65 14.03 10.38
CA TRP A 428 -22.14 13.20 11.45
C TRP A 428 -20.62 13.30 11.51
N ALA A 429 -20.08 13.58 12.69
CA ALA A 429 -18.63 13.71 12.89
C ALA A 429 -17.95 12.33 12.84
N ALA A 430 -16.80 12.26 12.18
CA ALA A 430 -15.94 11.06 12.06
C ALA A 430 -14.72 11.15 13.01
N GLU A 431 -14.94 11.48 14.30
CA GLU A 431 -13.81 11.68 15.23
C GLU A 431 -13.13 10.35 15.62
N ASP A 432 -13.90 9.27 15.77
CA ASP A 432 -13.43 7.96 16.25
C ASP A 432 -13.75 6.79 15.31
N TYR A 433 -14.40 7.03 14.16
CA TYR A 433 -14.82 6.00 13.20
C TYR A 433 -14.91 6.55 11.77
N ASP A 434 -14.56 5.71 10.80
CA ASP A 434 -14.49 6.09 9.38
C ASP A 434 -15.74 5.66 8.57
N SER A 435 -16.53 4.71 9.07
CA SER A 435 -17.66 4.11 8.35
C SER A 435 -19.00 4.23 9.09
N LEU A 436 -20.09 4.05 8.36
CA LEU A 436 -21.45 4.03 8.91
C LEU A 436 -21.63 2.92 9.96
N GLY A 437 -21.05 1.74 9.73
CA GLY A 437 -21.02 0.66 10.71
C GLY A 437 -20.27 1.05 11.97
N GLY A 438 -19.15 1.76 11.83
CA GLY A 438 -18.38 2.31 12.96
C GLY A 438 -19.21 3.25 13.83
N LEU A 439 -20.00 4.15 13.21
CA LEU A 439 -20.96 5.01 13.92
C LEU A 439 -21.96 4.18 14.74
N VAL A 440 -22.53 3.14 14.15
CA VAL A 440 -23.53 2.30 14.82
C VAL A 440 -22.92 1.54 16.01
N PHE A 441 -21.71 1.02 15.85
CA PHE A 441 -20.96 0.37 16.92
C PHE A 441 -20.67 1.32 18.08
N ASP A 442 -20.18 2.52 17.79
CA ASP A 442 -19.87 3.54 18.79
C ASP A 442 -21.12 3.94 19.58
N ARG A 443 -22.21 4.27 18.87
CA ARG A 443 -23.46 4.73 19.52
C ARG A 443 -24.16 3.65 20.34
N LEU A 444 -24.05 2.38 19.96
CA LEU A 444 -24.61 1.28 20.74
C LEU A 444 -23.71 0.86 21.91
N GLY A 445 -22.40 1.12 21.85
CA GLY A 445 -21.43 0.77 22.89
C GLY A 445 -21.28 -0.75 23.14
N ARG A 446 -21.81 -1.58 22.23
CA ARG A 446 -21.79 -3.05 22.25
C ARG A 446 -21.81 -3.59 20.84
N ILE A 447 -21.62 -4.90 20.68
CA ILE A 447 -21.81 -5.58 19.39
C ILE A 447 -23.29 -5.47 18.99
N PRO A 448 -23.62 -4.84 17.84
CA PRO A 448 -24.96 -4.75 17.33
C PRO A 448 -25.46 -6.12 16.86
N VAL A 449 -26.75 -6.37 17.05
CA VAL A 449 -27.45 -7.55 16.51
C VAL A 449 -28.53 -7.10 15.52
N VAL A 450 -28.92 -7.99 14.62
CA VAL A 450 -29.99 -7.72 13.65
C VAL A 450 -31.27 -7.28 14.37
N GLY A 451 -31.88 -6.19 13.91
CA GLY A 451 -33.05 -5.57 14.52
C GLY A 451 -32.74 -4.48 15.56
N ASP A 452 -31.48 -4.30 15.97
CA ASP A 452 -31.09 -3.14 16.77
C ASP A 452 -31.39 -1.85 16.00
N SER A 453 -31.86 -0.81 16.70
CA SER A 453 -32.12 0.48 16.08
C SER A 453 -31.70 1.64 16.96
N LEU A 454 -31.27 2.72 16.32
CA LEU A 454 -30.86 3.96 16.95
C LEU A 454 -31.28 5.16 16.10
N THR A 455 -31.26 6.35 16.69
CA THR A 455 -31.62 7.58 15.98
C THR A 455 -30.54 8.63 16.19
N VAL A 456 -29.99 9.14 15.09
CA VAL A 456 -28.96 10.18 15.10
C VAL A 456 -29.43 11.33 14.22
N ASP A 457 -29.53 12.52 14.80
CA ASP A 457 -29.85 13.77 14.09
C ASP A 457 -31.05 13.69 13.14
N GLY A 458 -32.11 12.98 13.56
CA GLY A 458 -33.34 12.85 12.77
C GLY A 458 -33.34 11.69 11.77
N VAL A 459 -32.31 10.85 11.74
CA VAL A 459 -32.29 9.62 10.93
C VAL A 459 -32.37 8.41 11.84
N ARG A 460 -33.37 7.55 11.62
CA ARG A 460 -33.49 6.27 12.30
C ARG A 460 -32.70 5.23 11.52
N ILE A 461 -31.71 4.62 12.17
CA ILE A 461 -30.84 3.59 11.63
C ILE A 461 -31.24 2.25 12.27
N VAL A 462 -31.52 1.23 11.46
CA VAL A 462 -31.88 -0.12 11.89
C VAL A 462 -30.89 -1.11 11.30
N VAL A 463 -30.39 -2.03 12.10
CA VAL A 463 -29.52 -3.11 11.62
C VAL A 463 -30.37 -4.14 10.87
N GLU A 464 -30.18 -4.22 9.55
CA GLU A 464 -30.91 -5.13 8.67
C GLU A 464 -30.20 -6.48 8.57
N SER A 465 -28.87 -6.47 8.43
CA SER A 465 -28.06 -7.69 8.43
C SER A 465 -26.68 -7.49 9.07
N ALA A 466 -26.20 -8.55 9.71
CA ALA A 466 -24.88 -8.62 10.33
C ALA A 466 -24.32 -10.03 10.14
N GLU A 467 -23.02 -10.12 9.92
CA GLU A 467 -22.28 -11.37 9.75
C GLU A 467 -21.21 -11.45 10.85
N GLY A 468 -21.44 -12.34 11.83
CA GLY A 468 -20.61 -12.44 13.02
C GLY A 468 -20.56 -11.12 13.80
N ARG A 469 -19.40 -10.44 13.76
CA ARG A 469 -19.17 -9.13 14.41
C ARG A 469 -19.14 -7.98 13.41
N ARG A 470 -19.48 -8.19 12.14
CA ARG A 470 -19.46 -7.18 11.10
C ARG A 470 -20.88 -6.83 10.68
N LEU A 471 -21.20 -5.55 10.66
CA LEU A 471 -22.45 -5.07 10.07
C LEU A 471 -22.35 -5.16 8.55
N ARG A 472 -23.42 -5.60 7.88
CA ARG A 472 -23.49 -5.70 6.42
C ARG A 472 -24.45 -4.63 5.88
N LYS A 473 -25.74 -4.71 6.20
CA LYS A 473 -26.75 -3.72 5.74
C LYS A 473 -27.41 -2.98 6.89
N LEU A 474 -27.60 -1.70 6.68
CA LEU A 474 -28.31 -0.78 7.57
C LEU A 474 -29.47 -0.13 6.83
N HIS A 475 -30.63 -0.11 7.46
CA HIS A 475 -31.82 0.55 6.94
C HIS A 475 -32.00 1.91 7.62
N LEU A 476 -32.04 2.98 6.83
CA LEU A 476 -32.04 4.36 7.28
C LEU A 476 -33.31 5.06 6.84
N THR A 477 -34.07 5.57 7.79
CA THR A 477 -35.27 6.36 7.54
C THR A 477 -35.06 7.78 8.05
N VAL A 478 -35.08 8.76 7.15
CA VAL A 478 -35.09 10.19 7.50
C VAL A 478 -36.45 10.51 8.12
N VAL A 479 -36.44 10.79 9.41
CA VAL A 479 -37.65 11.10 10.18
C VAL A 479 -37.90 12.61 10.07
N ASP A 480 -38.94 12.99 9.35
CA ASP A 480 -39.46 14.36 9.41
C ASP A 480 -39.99 14.60 10.84
N PRO A 481 -39.42 15.53 11.63
CA PRO A 481 -39.76 15.71 13.04
C PRO A 481 -41.24 16.04 13.28
N ILE A 482 -41.98 16.46 12.25
CA ILE A 482 -43.42 16.72 12.32
C ILE A 482 -44.24 15.42 12.19
N ALA A 483 -43.77 14.44 11.43
CA ALA A 483 -44.48 13.18 11.19
C ALA A 483 -44.40 12.21 12.37
N GLU A 484 -43.30 12.19 13.12
CA GLU A 484 -43.15 11.34 14.30
C GLU A 484 -44.03 11.81 15.47
N GLN A 485 -44.16 13.13 15.65
CA GLN A 485 -45.07 13.70 16.64
C GLN A 485 -46.53 13.36 16.30
N ALA A 486 -46.90 13.45 15.02
CA ALA A 486 -48.23 13.06 14.55
C ALA A 486 -48.50 11.55 14.70
N ALA A 487 -47.52 10.69 14.41
CA ALA A 487 -47.65 9.24 14.57
C ALA A 487 -47.71 8.81 16.04
N ARG A 488 -46.96 9.47 16.94
CA ARG A 488 -47.07 9.26 18.39
C ARG A 488 -48.42 9.75 18.93
N ASP A 489 -48.93 10.87 18.44
CA ASP A 489 -50.25 11.38 18.81
C ASP A 489 -51.39 10.46 18.27
N GLU A 490 -51.23 9.89 17.07
CA GLU A 490 -52.15 8.92 16.48
C GLU A 490 -52.14 7.58 17.25
N ALA A 491 -50.94 7.07 17.59
CA ALA A 491 -50.77 5.85 18.38
C ALA A 491 -51.31 6.01 19.81
N ALA A 492 -51.11 7.19 20.42
CA ALA A 492 -51.71 7.54 21.71
C ALA A 492 -53.25 7.61 21.64
N ARG A 493 -53.81 8.14 20.55
CA ARG A 493 -55.27 8.15 20.31
C ARG A 493 -55.84 6.75 20.07
N GLN A 494 -55.12 5.87 19.37
CA GLN A 494 -55.55 4.49 19.13
C GLN A 494 -55.46 3.63 20.42
N SER A 495 -54.46 3.87 21.26
CA SER A 495 -54.36 3.26 22.60
C SER A 495 -55.46 3.74 23.56
N ALA A 496 -55.87 5.01 23.46
CA ALA A 496 -56.98 5.56 24.22
C ALA A 496 -58.36 5.04 23.76
N ASN A 497 -58.54 4.74 22.46
CA ASN A 497 -59.79 4.19 21.94
C ASN A 497 -59.96 2.67 22.18
N SER A 498 -58.88 1.91 22.37
CA SER A 498 -58.96 0.47 22.66
C SER A 498 -59.20 0.13 24.13
N SER A 499 -59.14 1.13 25.02
CA SER A 499 -59.39 0.99 26.47
C SER A 499 -60.80 1.43 26.90
N GLY A 500 -61.63 1.92 25.98
CA GLY A 500 -62.98 2.43 26.26
C GLY A 500 -64.13 1.42 26.19
N ASP A 501 -63.90 0.19 25.71
CA ASP A 501 -64.97 -0.80 25.50
C ASP A 501 -64.72 -2.08 26.31
N ARG A 502 -64.94 -2.00 27.62
CA ARG A 502 -65.18 -3.19 28.47
C ARG A 502 -66.37 -2.93 29.38
N ASN A 503 -67.51 -3.43 28.95
CA ASN A 503 -68.72 -3.64 29.73
C ASN A 503 -68.39 -4.50 30.98
N PRO A 504 -68.87 -4.17 32.20
CA PRO A 504 -68.55 -4.96 33.38
C PRO A 504 -69.38 -6.26 33.41
N PRO A 505 -68.83 -7.40 33.89
CA PRO A 505 -69.62 -8.58 34.14
C PRO A 505 -70.36 -8.48 35.48
N ALA A 506 -71.50 -9.16 35.52
CA ALA A 506 -72.45 -9.19 36.61
C ALA A 506 -71.90 -9.83 37.89
N ASP A 507 -72.44 -9.30 38.98
CA ASP A 507 -72.34 -9.71 40.38
C ASP A 507 -73.04 -11.07 40.58
N ASP A 508 -72.36 -12.02 41.24
CA ASP A 508 -73.02 -13.12 41.96
C ASP A 508 -72.12 -13.53 43.13
N GLY A 509 -72.69 -13.41 44.33
CA GLY A 509 -71.95 -13.42 45.58
C GLY A 509 -71.71 -14.81 46.17
N THR A 510 -70.85 -14.86 47.19
CA THR A 510 -71.11 -15.61 48.43
C THR A 510 -70.12 -15.22 49.52
N ALA A 511 -70.60 -15.30 50.75
CA ALA A 511 -70.05 -14.69 51.95
C ALA A 511 -69.08 -15.60 52.73
N ALA A 512 -68.21 -14.91 53.50
CA ALA A 512 -67.78 -15.19 54.87
C ALA A 512 -66.90 -16.43 55.17
N LEU A 513 -65.76 -16.22 55.85
CA LEU A 513 -65.57 -16.35 57.31
C LEU A 513 -64.07 -16.34 57.69
N LEU A 514 -63.72 -15.51 58.70
CA LEU A 514 -62.80 -15.72 59.86
C LEU A 514 -61.44 -16.45 59.62
N GLY A 515 -60.27 -16.02 60.13
CA GLY A 515 -59.91 -15.05 61.15
C GLY A 515 -58.45 -15.28 61.64
N SER A 516 -57.95 -14.31 62.41
CA SER A 516 -56.88 -14.39 63.44
C SER A 516 -55.42 -14.78 63.10
N VAL A 517 -54.57 -13.76 63.21
CA VAL A 517 -53.15 -13.73 63.66
C VAL A 517 -53.19 -13.73 65.23
N PRO A 518 -52.24 -14.30 66.02
CA PRO A 518 -50.88 -13.72 66.16
C PRO A 518 -49.67 -14.59 66.62
N GLY A 519 -48.48 -14.15 66.18
CA GLY A 519 -47.30 -13.91 67.02
C GLY A 519 -46.33 -15.06 67.35
N GLY A 520 -45.03 -14.84 67.11
CA GLY A 520 -43.94 -15.55 67.80
C GLY A 520 -42.65 -15.82 66.98
N MET A 521 -41.61 -15.00 67.20
CA MET A 521 -40.17 -15.22 66.86
C MET A 521 -39.51 -16.26 67.82
N PRO A 522 -38.18 -16.60 67.79
CA PRO A 522 -37.06 -16.31 66.87
C PRO A 522 -36.11 -17.53 66.54
N GLY A 523 -35.10 -17.33 65.68
CA GLY A 523 -33.71 -17.73 66.02
C GLY A 523 -32.90 -18.66 65.07
N GLY A 524 -31.70 -18.19 64.71
CA GLY A 524 -30.50 -19.00 64.39
C GLY A 524 -30.05 -19.00 62.91
N SER A 525 -29.22 -18.07 62.43
CA SER A 525 -27.74 -17.95 62.57
C SER A 525 -26.92 -18.81 61.61
N ALA A 526 -26.30 -18.19 60.59
CA ALA A 526 -24.85 -18.27 60.32
C ALA A 526 -24.48 -17.27 59.21
N ALA A 527 -23.33 -16.61 59.40
CA ALA A 527 -22.86 -15.44 58.68
C ALA A 527 -21.63 -15.80 57.77
N PRO A 528 -20.79 -14.84 57.31
CA PRO A 528 -20.38 -14.60 55.90
C PRO A 528 -18.89 -14.98 55.67
N PRO A 529 -18.12 -14.53 54.63
CA PRO A 529 -17.66 -13.12 54.41
C PRO A 529 -17.65 -12.71 52.90
N THR A 530 -17.87 -11.43 52.51
CA THR A 530 -16.94 -10.30 52.35
C THR A 530 -15.62 -10.52 51.58
N ASN A 531 -15.51 -9.78 50.47
CA ASN A 531 -14.47 -8.78 50.14
C ASN A 531 -13.31 -9.09 49.15
N HIS A 532 -13.02 -7.99 48.42
CA HIS A 532 -11.84 -7.58 47.65
C HIS A 532 -11.77 -8.02 46.18
N GLU A 533 -11.94 -7.09 45.23
CA GLU A 533 -10.97 -6.06 44.78
C GLU A 533 -9.69 -6.68 44.17
N GLU A 534 -9.64 -6.60 42.84
CA GLU A 534 -8.50 -6.33 41.95
C GLU A 534 -7.15 -5.91 42.59
N PRO A 535 -5.98 -6.14 41.92
CA PRO A 535 -5.75 -5.56 40.60
C PRO A 535 -4.78 -6.27 39.62
N ARG A 536 -4.92 -5.83 38.35
CA ARG A 536 -3.90 -5.58 37.31
C ARG A 536 -2.51 -6.22 37.45
N GLN A 537 -2.13 -6.95 36.38
CA GLN A 537 -0.95 -6.64 35.57
C GLN A 537 -1.26 -6.85 34.09
#